data_AF-A0A1Q9AEF0-F1
#
_entry.id   AF-A0A1Q9AEF0-F1
#
_cell.length_a   1.000
_cell.length_b   1.000
_cell.length_c   1.000
_cell.angle_alpha   90.00
_cell.angle_beta   90.00
_cell.angle_gamma   90.00
#
_symmetry.space_group_name_H-M   'P 1'
#
loop_
_entity.id
_entity.type
_entity.pdbx_description
1 polymer ?
#
loop_
_entity_poly.entity_id
_entity_poly.type
_entity_poly.pdbx_seq_one_letter_code
_entity_poly.pdbx_strand_id
1 'polypeptide(L)'
;MTSDTAVPSMGAVLPILPIPQSVVEKHQRQERRRTVLTAALDVLTSVAAQDADGARQQNGVGFNKADSSLGHRLSRIPVDRLMKDRTTAEQVLKLAARYRGQASALRQINLFE
;
A
#
# COMPACT_ATOMS: atom_id res chain seq x y z
N MET A 1 -19.23 16.67 70.66
CA MET A 1 -18.15 17.02 69.71
C MET A 1 -17.31 15.77 69.49
N THR A 2 -17.56 15.02 68.42
CA THR A 2 -16.65 13.99 67.89
C THR A 2 -16.83 13.95 66.39
N SER A 3 -15.70 14.05 65.71
CA SER A 3 -15.53 14.50 64.34
C SER A 3 -16.10 13.53 63.30
N ASP A 4 -16.81 14.12 62.34
CA ASP A 4 -17.27 13.50 61.11
C ASP A 4 -16.08 13.32 60.16
N THR A 5 -15.56 12.10 60.06
CA THR A 5 -14.45 11.77 59.16
C THR A 5 -15.01 11.46 57.79
N ALA A 6 -15.09 12.49 56.95
CA ALA A 6 -15.40 12.38 55.53
C ALA A 6 -14.33 11.54 54.82
N VAL A 7 -14.73 10.39 54.28
CA VAL A 7 -13.87 9.56 53.42
C VAL A 7 -13.89 10.16 52.01
N PRO A 8 -12.74 10.49 51.40
CA PRO A 8 -12.72 11.00 50.03
C PRO A 8 -13.08 9.86 49.05
N SER A 9 -14.07 10.10 48.19
CA SER A 9 -14.39 9.24 47.05
C SER A 9 -13.16 9.06 46.16
N MET A 10 -12.53 7.89 46.27
CA MET A 10 -11.54 7.42 45.31
C MET A 10 -12.21 7.35 43.93
N GLY A 11 -11.84 8.27 43.04
CA GLY A 11 -12.29 8.28 41.65
C GLY A 11 -12.02 6.92 41.02
N ALA A 12 -13.05 6.34 40.42
CA ALA A 12 -12.93 5.07 39.70
C ALA A 12 -11.95 5.24 38.54
N VAL A 13 -10.71 4.78 38.73
CA VAL A 13 -9.78 4.56 37.63
C VAL A 13 -10.36 3.42 36.80
N LEU A 14 -11.00 3.75 35.68
CA LEU A 14 -11.45 2.74 34.73
C LEU A 14 -10.23 1.92 34.30
N PRO A 15 -10.22 0.59 34.50
CA PRO A 15 -9.12 -0.23 34.02
C PRO A 15 -9.09 -0.12 32.50
N ILE A 16 -7.94 0.30 31.96
CA ILE A 16 -7.68 0.24 30.52
C ILE A 16 -7.72 -1.24 30.15
N LEU A 17 -8.85 -1.68 29.60
CA LEU A 17 -8.99 -3.06 29.14
C LEU A 17 -7.99 -3.28 27.99
N PRO A 18 -7.20 -4.37 28.03
CA PRO A 18 -6.29 -4.68 26.96
C PRO A 18 -7.07 -4.88 25.65
N ILE A 19 -6.57 -4.27 24.56
CA ILE A 19 -7.14 -4.46 23.23
C ILE A 19 -7.09 -5.95 22.88
N PRO A 20 -8.17 -6.56 22.39
CA PRO A 20 -8.17 -7.96 21.98
C PRO A 20 -7.16 -8.20 20.86
N GLN A 21 -6.31 -9.23 21.02
CA GLN A 21 -5.23 -9.57 20.07
C GLN A 21 -5.74 -9.77 18.63
N SER A 22 -6.97 -10.28 18.47
CA SER A 22 -7.62 -10.45 17.16
C SER A 22 -7.80 -9.14 16.38
N VAL A 23 -8.05 -8.02 17.06
CA VAL A 23 -8.17 -6.70 16.43
C VAL A 23 -6.81 -6.19 15.99
N VAL A 24 -5.77 -6.40 16.82
CA VAL A 24 -4.38 -6.04 16.50
C VAL A 24 -3.91 -6.80 15.26
N GLU A 25 -4.12 -8.11 15.22
CA GLU A 25 -3.76 -8.95 14.07
C GLU A 25 -4.48 -8.53 12.78
N LYS A 26 -5.78 -8.23 12.86
CA LYS A 26 -6.56 -7.76 11.71
C LYS A 26 -6.00 -6.45 11.16
N HIS A 27 -5.69 -5.50 12.03
CA HIS A 27 -5.10 -4.23 11.63
C HIS A 27 -3.71 -4.44 10.99
N GLN A 28 -2.87 -5.28 11.57
CA GLN A 28 -1.57 -5.61 10.99
C GLN A 28 -1.68 -6.26 9.61
N ARG A 29 -2.63 -7.19 9.42
CA ARG A 29 -2.90 -7.80 8.10
C ARG A 29 -3.35 -6.75 7.08
N GLN A 30 -4.20 -5.81 7.51
CA GLN A 30 -4.67 -4.73 6.66
C GLN A 30 -3.52 -3.80 6.25
N GLU A 31 -2.66 -3.43 7.19
CA GLU A 31 -1.51 -2.57 6.91
C GLU A 31 -0.52 -3.26 5.98
N ARG A 32 -0.16 -4.52 6.26
CA ARG A 32 0.69 -5.32 5.36
C ARG A 32 0.13 -5.37 3.94
N ARG A 33 -1.19 -5.59 3.81
CA ARG A 33 -1.84 -5.60 2.49
C ARG A 33 -1.75 -4.22 1.81
N ARG A 34 -1.96 -3.14 2.55
CA ARG A 34 -1.82 -1.77 2.04
C ARG A 34 -0.39 -1.53 1.55
N THR A 35 0.62 -1.83 2.36
CA THR A 35 2.04 -1.68 2.01
C THR A 35 2.39 -2.42 0.72
N VAL A 36 1.95 -3.67 0.60
CA VAL A 36 2.20 -4.51 -0.59
C VAL A 36 1.55 -3.93 -1.84
N LEU A 37 0.31 -3.44 -1.74
CA LEU A 37 -0.40 -2.83 -2.87
C LEU A 37 0.21 -1.50 -3.29
N THR A 38 0.64 -0.67 -2.33
CA THR A 38 1.36 0.57 -2.61
C THR A 38 2.65 0.28 -3.37
N ALA A 39 3.48 -0.66 -2.89
CA ALA A 39 4.73 -1.01 -3.57
C ALA A 39 4.50 -1.54 -5.00
N ALA A 40 3.42 -2.30 -5.21
CA ALA A 40 3.05 -2.77 -6.55
C ALA A 40 2.60 -1.63 -7.48
N LEU A 41 1.83 -0.66 -6.96
CA LEU A 41 1.45 0.54 -7.71
C LEU A 41 2.66 1.39 -8.08
N ASP A 42 3.64 1.53 -7.18
CA ASP A 42 4.88 2.26 -7.47
C ASP A 42 5.62 1.63 -8.66
N VAL A 43 5.72 0.30 -8.70
CA VAL A 43 6.32 -0.42 -9.84
C VAL A 43 5.59 -0.09 -11.14
N LEU A 44 4.26 -0.19 -11.15
CA LEU A 44 3.48 0.10 -12.36
C LEU A 44 3.57 1.57 -12.76
N THR A 45 3.63 2.48 -11.80
CA THR A 45 3.76 3.92 -12.04
C THR A 45 5.11 4.27 -12.63
N SER A 46 6.21 3.72 -12.08
CA SER A 46 7.55 3.90 -12.65
C SER A 46 7.63 3.39 -14.09
N VAL A 47 7.04 2.23 -14.37
CA VAL A 47 7.02 1.64 -15.72
C VAL A 47 6.15 2.46 -16.68
N ALA A 48 4.98 2.94 -16.21
CA ALA A 48 4.09 3.81 -16.97
C ALA A 48 4.75 5.15 -17.31
N ALA A 49 5.52 5.73 -16.39
CA ALA A 49 6.21 7.00 -16.59
C ALA A 49 7.28 6.93 -17.69
N GLN A 50 7.94 5.77 -17.83
CA GLN A 50 8.88 5.53 -18.94
C GLN A 50 8.18 5.32 -20.29
N ASP A 51 6.86 5.16 -20.28
CA ASP A 51 6.01 4.93 -21.45
C ASP A 51 5.03 6.10 -21.65
N ALA A 52 5.48 7.33 -21.37
CA ALA A 52 4.63 8.54 -21.40
C ALA A 52 3.91 8.76 -22.74
N ASP A 53 4.51 8.30 -23.85
CA ASP A 53 3.97 8.46 -25.22
C ASP A 53 3.93 7.13 -26.02
N GLY A 54 3.96 5.96 -25.37
CA GLY A 54 4.10 4.68 -26.08
C GLY A 54 5.53 4.40 -26.59
N ALA A 55 6.51 5.13 -26.06
CA ALA A 55 7.89 5.19 -26.52
C ALA A 55 8.76 3.98 -26.12
N ARG A 56 8.18 2.87 -25.65
CA ARG A 56 8.92 1.60 -25.49
C ARG A 56 9.75 1.25 -26.72
N GLN A 57 9.31 1.65 -27.91
CA GLN A 57 10.01 1.42 -29.18
C GLN A 57 11.42 2.03 -29.24
N GLN A 58 11.71 3.09 -28.47
CA GLN A 58 13.02 3.76 -28.53
C GLN A 58 14.04 3.17 -27.55
N ASN A 59 13.61 2.87 -26.31
CA ASN A 59 14.53 2.47 -25.23
C ASN A 59 14.31 1.05 -24.72
N GLY A 60 13.28 0.34 -25.21
CA GLY A 60 12.91 -1.00 -24.77
C GLY A 60 12.21 -1.07 -23.39
N VAL A 61 12.08 0.06 -22.70
CA VAL A 61 11.50 0.20 -21.36
C VAL A 61 10.02 0.58 -21.43
N GLY A 62 9.21 0.11 -20.48
CA GLY A 62 7.78 0.38 -20.42
C GLY A 62 6.93 -0.88 -20.59
N PHE A 63 5.61 -0.71 -20.60
CA PHE A 63 4.72 -1.84 -20.81
C PHE A 63 4.85 -2.41 -22.22
N ASN A 64 4.74 -3.73 -22.35
CA ASN A 64 4.61 -4.32 -23.67
C ASN A 64 3.26 -3.95 -24.32
N LYS A 65 3.14 -4.14 -25.64
CA LYS A 65 1.94 -3.76 -26.41
C LYS A 65 0.64 -4.36 -25.84
N ALA A 66 0.68 -5.61 -25.37
CA ALA A 66 -0.49 -6.30 -24.83
C ALA A 66 -0.89 -5.77 -23.43
N ASP A 67 0.10 -5.38 -22.63
CA ASP A 67 -0.11 -4.91 -21.26
C ASP A 67 -0.27 -3.39 -21.18
N SER A 68 0.10 -2.61 -22.20
CA SER A 68 0.19 -1.14 -22.13
C SER A 68 -1.11 -0.48 -21.68
N SER A 69 -2.23 -0.75 -22.37
CA SER A 69 -3.54 -0.20 -21.99
C SER A 69 -3.94 -0.58 -20.55
N LEU A 70 -3.72 -1.85 -20.17
CA LEU A 70 -4.04 -2.34 -18.84
C LEU A 70 -3.15 -1.72 -17.77
N GLY A 71 -1.84 -1.67 -18.00
CA GLY A 71 -0.83 -1.16 -17.07
C GLY A 71 -1.00 0.32 -16.79
N HIS A 72 -1.21 1.13 -17.84
CA HIS A 72 -1.52 2.56 -17.69
C HIS A 72 -2.83 2.81 -16.94
N ARG A 73 -3.84 1.96 -17.15
CA ARG A 73 -5.10 2.06 -16.41
C ARG A 73 -4.91 1.70 -14.94
N LEU A 74 -4.20 0.61 -14.67
CA LEU A 74 -3.99 0.10 -13.31
C LEU A 74 -3.07 1.00 -12.46
N SER A 75 -2.05 1.62 -13.05
CA SER A 75 -1.13 2.52 -12.34
C SER A 75 -1.82 3.77 -11.77
N ARG A 76 -2.97 4.16 -12.33
CA ARG A 76 -3.74 5.33 -11.90
C ARG A 76 -4.76 5.04 -10.79
N ILE A 77 -4.92 3.78 -10.38
CA ILE A 77 -5.93 3.39 -9.39
C ILE A 77 -5.43 3.70 -7.98
N PRO A 78 -6.22 4.41 -7.14
CA PRO A 78 -5.83 4.68 -5.76
C PRO A 78 -5.84 3.40 -4.92
N VAL A 79 -4.86 3.27 -4.01
CA VAL A 79 -4.71 2.09 -3.14
C VAL A 79 -5.97 1.78 -2.32
N ASP A 80 -6.73 2.80 -1.90
CA ASP A 80 -7.97 2.62 -1.16
C ASP A 80 -9.06 1.88 -1.96
N ARG A 81 -9.05 2.02 -3.29
CA ARG A 81 -9.94 1.26 -4.18
C ARG A 81 -9.46 -0.20 -4.29
N LEU A 82 -8.15 -0.45 -4.39
CA LEU A 82 -7.58 -1.81 -4.42
C LEU A 82 -7.79 -2.57 -3.11
N MET A 83 -7.82 -1.85 -1.99
CA MET A 83 -8.15 -2.47 -0.70
C MET A 83 -9.56 -3.06 -0.67
N LYS A 84 -10.49 -2.49 -1.44
CA LYS A 84 -11.90 -2.91 -1.54
C LYS A 84 -12.15 -3.92 -2.67
N ASP A 85 -11.43 -3.79 -3.78
CA ASP A 85 -11.58 -4.66 -4.96
C ASP A 85 -10.43 -5.67 -5.05
N ARG A 86 -10.72 -6.91 -4.66
CA ARG A 86 -9.75 -8.01 -4.65
C ARG A 86 -9.30 -8.40 -6.06
N THR A 87 -10.19 -8.41 -7.05
CA THR A 87 -9.86 -8.83 -8.41
C THR A 87 -8.89 -7.84 -9.06
N THR A 88 -9.17 -6.54 -8.92
CA THR A 88 -8.27 -5.50 -9.43
C THR A 88 -6.94 -5.49 -8.66
N ALA A 89 -6.95 -5.71 -7.34
CA ALA A 89 -5.73 -5.84 -6.55
C ALA A 89 -4.86 -7.02 -7.03
N GLU A 90 -5.44 -8.18 -7.32
CA GLU A 90 -4.71 -9.33 -7.83
C GLU A 90 -4.11 -9.06 -9.23
N GLN A 91 -4.82 -8.32 -10.09
CA GLN A 91 -4.28 -7.89 -11.38
C GLN A 91 -3.08 -6.96 -11.22
N VAL A 92 -3.16 -5.98 -10.32
CA VAL A 92 -2.05 -5.07 -9.99
C VAL A 92 -0.83 -5.86 -9.51
N LEU A 93 -1.01 -6.80 -8.57
CA LEU A 93 0.08 -7.60 -8.04
C LEU A 93 0.75 -8.48 -9.11
N LYS A 94 -0.07 -9.16 -9.94
CA LYS A 94 0.45 -10.01 -11.03
C LYS A 94 1.22 -9.19 -12.05
N LEU A 95 0.69 -8.03 -12.44
CA LEU A 95 1.35 -7.18 -13.42
C LEU A 95 2.63 -6.57 -12.84
N ALA A 96 2.60 -6.06 -11.62
CA ALA A 96 3.78 -5.50 -10.96
C ALA A 96 4.90 -6.54 -10.81
N ALA A 97 4.57 -7.81 -10.51
CA ALA A 97 5.55 -8.88 -10.43
C ALA A 97 6.31 -9.09 -11.76
N ARG A 98 5.61 -8.99 -12.90
CA ARG A 98 6.22 -9.13 -14.24
C ARG A 98 7.19 -8.00 -14.57
N TYR A 99 6.92 -6.78 -14.09
CA TYR A 99 7.73 -5.59 -14.39
C TYR A 99 8.68 -5.16 -13.27
N ARG A 100 8.74 -5.91 -12.15
CA ARG A 100 9.61 -5.60 -11.01
C ARG A 100 11.07 -5.44 -11.40
N GLY A 101 11.58 -6.27 -12.31
CA GLY A 101 12.95 -6.19 -12.80
C GLY A 101 13.27 -4.85 -13.47
N GLN A 102 12.36 -4.35 -14.31
CA GLN A 102 12.51 -3.04 -14.95
C GLN A 102 12.46 -1.91 -13.93
N ALA A 103 11.51 -1.95 -12.99
CA ALA A 103 11.41 -0.92 -11.95
C ALA A 103 12.64 -0.87 -11.03
N SER A 104 13.24 -2.03 -10.70
CA SER A 104 14.49 -2.07 -9.95
C SER A 104 15.65 -1.44 -10.72
N ALA A 105 15.79 -1.76 -12.01
CA ALA A 105 16.83 -1.16 -12.86
C ALA A 105 16.66 0.37 -12.98
N LEU A 106 15.42 0.84 -13.14
CA LEU A 106 15.11 2.27 -13.18
C LEU A 106 15.44 2.98 -11.86
N ARG A 107 15.16 2.36 -10.71
CA ARG A 107 15.55 2.93 -9.41
C ARG A 107 17.06 3.02 -9.24
N GLN A 108 17.82 2.04 -9.74
CA GLN A 108 19.27 2.07 -9.68
C GLN A 108 19.85 3.19 -10.53
N ILE A 109 19.34 3.39 -11.76
CA ILE A 109 19.81 4.47 -12.65
C ILE A 109 19.61 5.84 -11.98
N ASN A 110 18.44 6.11 -11.39
CA ASN A 110 18.16 7.37 -10.69
C ASN A 110 19.00 7.60 -9.41
N LEU A 111 19.73 6.60 -8.91
CA LEU A 111 20.62 6.76 -7.75
C LEU A 111 22.04 7.18 -8.13
N PHE A 112 22.37 7.16 -9.43
CA PHE A 112 23.71 7.48 -9.95
C PHE A 112 23.72 8.71 -10.86
N GLU A 113 22.58 9.38 -11.05
CA GLU A 113 22.46 10.72 -11.65
C GLU A 113 22.39 11.80 -10.57
#